data_AF-A0A930B2D5-F1
#
_entry.id   AF-A0A930B2D5-F1
#
_cell.length_a   1.000
_cell.length_b   1.000
_cell.length_c   1.000
_cell.angle_alpha   90.00
_cell.angle_beta   90.00
_cell.angle_gamma   90.00
#
_symmetry.space_group_name_H-M   'P 1'
#
loop_
_entity.id
_entity.type
_entity.pdbx_description
1 polymer ?
#
loop_
_entity_poly.entity_id
_entity_poly.type
_entity_poly.pdbx_seq_one_letter_code
_entity_poly.pdbx_strand_id
1 'polypeptide(L)' 'YVEIIENKCEGMIRARDIKDDYYVFDEKAYALIGEVSKKHYTLGDEVWIRVKNTDLIKRHLDFELVK' A
#
# COMPACT_ATOMS: atom_id res chain seq x y z
N TYR A 1 1.46 2.57 -4.66
CA TYR A 1 1.32 1.37 -5.53
C TYR A 1 2.22 0.28 -4.99
N VAL A 2 1.89 -0.97 -5.25
CA VAL A 2 2.66 -2.15 -4.85
C VAL A 2 2.78 -3.06 -6.08
N GLU A 3 3.97 -3.61 -6.29
CA GLU A 3 4.26 -4.64 -7.30
C GLU A 3 4.45 -5.98 -6.60
N ILE A 4 3.83 -7.04 -7.12
CA ILE A 4 4.08 -8.41 -6.66
C ILE A 4 5.39 -8.91 -7.28
N ILE A 5 6.35 -9.31 -6.45
CA ILE A 5 7.69 -9.72 -6.86
C ILE A 5 7.65 -10.86 -7.90
N GLU A 6 6.83 -11.88 -7.65
CA GLU A 6 6.78 -13.12 -8.45
C GLU A 6 6.23 -12.93 -9.87
N ASN A 7 5.17 -12.14 -10.02
CA ASN A 7 4.39 -12.09 -11.27
C ASN A 7 4.26 -10.68 -11.86
N LYS A 8 4.90 -9.68 -11.24
CA LYS A 8 4.94 -8.28 -11.71
C LYS A 8 3.58 -7.61 -11.85
N CYS A 9 2.54 -8.19 -11.24
CA CYS A 9 1.24 -7.56 -11.21
C CYS A 9 1.27 -6.38 -10.23
N GLU A 10 0.66 -5.29 -10.65
CA GLU A 10 0.64 -4.05 -9.90
C GLU A 10 -0.77 -3.72 -9.40
N GLY A 11 -0.80 -2.99 -8.30
CA GLY A 11 -2.05 -2.53 -7.71
C GLY A 11 -1.82 -1.46 -6.65
N MET A 12 -2.91 -1.07 -6.01
CA MET A 12 -2.89 -0.01 -5.01
C MET A 12 -3.48 -0.46 -3.69
N ILE A 13 -2.87 0.00 -2.60
CA ILE A 13 -3.46 -0.01 -1.26
C ILE A 13 -3.94 1.41 -1.01
N ARG A 14 -5.21 1.57 -0.63
CA ARG A 14 -5.73 2.87 -0.22
C ARG A 14 -5.29 3.12 1.22
N ALA A 15 -4.62 4.24 1.50
CA ALA A 15 -4.16 4.56 2.86
C ALA A 15 -5.29 4.50 3.90
N ARG A 16 -6.50 4.95 3.52
CA ARG A 16 -7.71 4.88 4.36
C ARG A 16 -8.18 3.46 4.73
N ASP A 17 -7.76 2.44 3.97
CA ASP A 17 -8.12 1.05 4.23
C ASP A 17 -7.14 0.40 5.22
N ILE A 18 -6.02 1.07 5.54
CA ILE A 18 -5.06 0.63 6.55
C ILE A 18 -5.64 0.98 7.93
N LYS A 19 -6.12 -0.04 8.64
CA LYS A 19 -6.94 0.17 9.86
C LYS A 19 -6.14 0.35 11.14
N ASP A 20 -4.82 0.15 11.13
CA ASP A 20 -4.03 0.21 12.36
C ASP A 20 -3.56 1.61 12.75
N ASP A 21 -3.64 2.58 11.83
CA ASP A 21 -3.27 3.97 12.08
C ASP A 21 -3.90 4.91 11.04
N TYR A 22 -3.86 6.21 11.29
CA TYR A 22 -4.10 7.22 10.27
C TYR A 22 -2.79 7.60 9.60
N TYR A 23 -2.69 7.35 8.29
CA TYR A 23 -1.47 7.59 7.54
C TYR A 23 -1.56 8.89 6.73
N VAL A 24 -0.56 9.76 6.90
CA VAL A 24 -0.41 11.03 6.19
C VAL A 24 0.79 10.97 5.27
N PHE A 25 0.66 11.54 4.07
CA PHE A 25 1.78 11.66 3.16
C PHE A 25 2.68 12.84 3.55
N ASP A 26 3.94 12.57 3.87
CA ASP A 26 4.97 13.58 4.12
C ASP A 26 5.82 13.77 2.85
N GLU A 27 5.72 14.96 2.25
CA GLU A 27 6.42 15.28 1.00
C GLU A 27 7.94 15.38 1.17
N LYS A 28 8.44 15.75 2.36
CA LYS A 28 9.88 15.91 2.60
C LYS A 28 10.56 14.56 2.74
N ALA A 29 9.91 13.64 3.44
CA ALA A 29 10.39 12.26 3.60
C ALA A 29 10.01 11.37 2.40
N TYR A 30 9.09 11.82 1.55
CA TYR A 30 8.50 11.04 0.47
C TYR A 30 7.99 9.68 0.98
N ALA A 31 7.19 9.73 2.05
CA ALA A 31 6.72 8.56 2.77
C ALA A 31 5.31 8.76 3.32
N LEU A 32 4.58 7.66 3.47
CA LEU A 32 3.33 7.59 4.24
C LEU A 32 3.67 7.33 5.70
N ILE A 33 3.35 8.28 6.57
CA ILE A 33 3.69 8.26 8.00
C ILE A 33 2.42 8.09 8.83
N GLY A 34 2.40 7.07 9.69
CA GLY A 34 1.34 6.86 10.67
C GLY A 34 1.38 7.90 11.79
N GLU A 35 0.24 8.52 12.11
CA GLU A 35 0.17 9.57 13.12
C GLU A 35 0.50 9.06 14.53
N VAL A 36 0.02 7.87 14.90
CA VAL A 36 0.19 7.29 16.24
C VAL A 36 1.40 6.36 16.29
N SER A 37 1.49 5.42 15.35
CA SER A 37 2.51 4.38 15.30
C SER A 37 3.87 4.88 14.83
N LYS A 38 3.91 6.03 14.14
CA LYS A 38 5.10 6.56 13.45
C LYS A 38 5.72 5.56 12.47
N LYS A 39 4.93 4.60 11.97
CA LYS A 39 5.36 3.73 10.88
C LYS A 39 5.50 4.52 9.61
N HIS A 40 6.53 4.19 8.84
CA HIS A 40 6.80 4.80 7.55
C HIS A 40 6.63 3.73 6.47
N TYR A 41 5.93 4.09 5.39
CA TYR A 41 5.91 3.33 4.15
C TYR A 41 6.49 4.21 3.06
N THR A 42 7.62 3.82 2.48
CA THR A 42 8.26 4.51 1.37
C THR A 42 8.43 3.57 0.17
N LEU A 43 8.92 4.13 -0.93
CA LEU A 43 9.21 3.36 -2.13
C LEU A 43 10.36 2.39 -1.86
N GLY A 44 10.14 1.11 -2.14
CA GLY A 44 11.12 0.05 -1.95
C GLY A 44 10.89 -0.82 -0.71
N ASP A 45 9.96 -0.43 0.16
CA ASP A 45 9.61 -1.26 1.33
C ASP A 45 8.88 -2.54 0.89
N GLU A 46 9.34 -3.67 1.41
CA GLU A 46 8.64 -4.95 1.26
C GLU A 46 7.46 -5.02 2.23
N VAL A 47 6.30 -5.39 1.69
CA VAL A 47 5.04 -5.46 2.45
C VAL A 47 4.27 -6.73 2.11
N TRP A 48 3.55 -7.24 3.11
CA TRP A 48 2.60 -8.33 2.90
C TRP A 48 1.27 -7.76 2.45
N ILE A 49 0.73 -8.30 1.36
CA ILE A 49 -0.53 -7.85 0.77
C ILE A 49 -1.51 -9.00 0.59
N ARG A 50 -2.80 -8.65 0.55
CA ARG A 50 -3.88 -9.54 0.12
C ARG A 50 -4.62 -8.88 -1.04
N VAL A 51 -4.94 -9.68 -2.06
CA VAL A 51 -5.82 -9.24 -3.16
C VAL A 51 -7.22 -9.00 -2.59
N LYS A 52 -7.71 -7.77 -2.68
CA LYS A 52 -9.05 -7.36 -2.24
C LYS A 52 -10.05 -7.45 -3.37
N ASN A 53 -9.69 -6.94 -4.53
CA ASN A 53 -10.54 -6.92 -5.72
C ASN A 53 -9.69 -6.89 -6.99
N THR A 54 -10.29 -7.26 -8.11
CA THR A 54 -9.63 -7.31 -9.42
C THR A 54 -10.48 -6.62 -10.48
N ASP A 55 -9.92 -5.62 -11.17
CA ASP A 55 -10.53 -5.03 -12.36
C ASP A 55 -9.76 -5.51 -13.60
N LEU A 56 -10.30 -6.54 -14.26
CA LEU A 56 -9.68 -7.14 -15.45
C LEU A 56 -9.71 -6.22 -16.67
N ILE A 57 -10.69 -5.31 -16.75
CA ILE A 57 -10.83 -4.38 -17.87
C ILE A 57 -9.72 -3.34 -17.80
N LYS A 58 -9.47 -2.80 -16.60
CA LYS A 58 -8.38 -1.84 -16.34
C LYS A 58 -7.03 -2.51 -16.09
N ARG A 59 -7.00 -3.84 -15.95
CA ARG A 59 -5.82 -4.62 -15.54
C ARG A 59 -5.21 -4.12 -14.22
N HIS A 60 -6.07 -3.78 -13.26
CA HIS A 60 -5.67 -3.21 -11.97
C HIS A 60 -6.13 -4.10 -10.81
N LEU A 61 -5.26 -4.23 -9.80
CA LEU A 61 -5.58 -4.90 -8.55
C LEU A 61 -5.78 -3.87 -7.43
N ASP A 62 -6.79 -4.11 -6.60
CA ASP A 62 -6.91 -3.44 -5.29
C ASP A 62 -6.35 -4.39 -4.23
N PHE A 63 -5.48 -3.86 -3.37
CA PHE A 63 -4.83 -4.62 -2.31
C PHE A 63 -5.24 -4.11 -0.92
N GLU A 64 -5.13 -5.00 0.06
CA GLU A 64 -5.14 -4.69 1.48
C GLU A 64 -3.78 -5.03 2.10
N LEU A 65 -3.31 -4.16 2.97
CA LEU A 65 -2.08 -4.40 3.74
C LEU A 65 -2.34 -5.47 4.81
N VAL A 66 -1.46 -6.47 4.89
CA VAL A 66 -1.50 -7.54 5.89
C VAL A 66 -0.38 -7.31 6.90
N LYS A 67 -0.70 -7.53 8.18
CA LYS A 67 0.26 -7.54 9.28
C LYS A 67 0.70 -8.94 9.62
#